data_AF-A0A0D3VC82-F1
#
_entry.id   AF-A0A0D3VC82-F1
#
_cell.length_a   1.000
_cell.length_b   1.000
_cell.length_c   1.000
_cell.angle_alpha   90.00
_cell.angle_beta   90.00
_cell.angle_gamma   90.00
#
_symmetry.space_group_name_H-M   'P 1'
#
loop_
_entity.id
_entity.type
_entity.pdbx_description
1 polymer ?
#
loop_
_entity_poly.entity_id
_entity_poly.type
_entity_poly.pdbx_seq_one_letter_code
_entity_poly.pdbx_strand_id
1 'polypeptide(L)'
;MTTTKQEVISKAVFDQLETLLDAATEQGDEAVAEHFKALAYALGAHVAVKGKPDHMPDFINAVLENFGQGIKVGMQIAHGLNGHMCVQVHSVTRSKA
;
A
#
# COMPACT_ATOMS: atom_id res chain seq x y z
N MET A 1 20.26 -17.37 -13.73
CA MET A 1 19.15 -16.42 -13.49
C MET A 1 19.67 -15.32 -12.59
N THR A 2 19.80 -14.09 -13.08
CA THR A 2 20.22 -12.93 -12.29
C THR A 2 18.98 -12.24 -11.74
N THR A 3 18.66 -12.50 -10.48
CA THR A 3 17.67 -11.73 -9.73
C THR A 3 18.13 -10.27 -9.65
N THR A 4 17.29 -9.34 -10.05
CA THR A 4 17.62 -7.90 -10.03
C THR A 4 17.50 -7.34 -8.61
N LYS A 5 18.29 -6.32 -8.26
CA LYS A 5 18.27 -5.69 -6.92
C LYS A 5 16.87 -5.24 -6.49
N GLN A 6 16.02 -4.86 -7.44
CA GLN A 6 14.65 -4.40 -7.21
C GLN A 6 13.71 -5.53 -6.77
N GLU A 7 13.85 -6.72 -7.34
CA GLU A 7 13.10 -7.92 -6.93
C GLU A 7 13.49 -8.37 -5.51
N VAL A 8 14.77 -8.24 -5.15
CA VAL A 8 15.25 -8.56 -3.80
C VAL A 8 14.63 -7.64 -2.75
N ILE A 9 14.55 -6.33 -3.04
CA ILE A 9 13.90 -5.36 -2.13
C ILE A 9 12.40 -5.68 -2.00
N SER A 10 11.72 -5.96 -3.11
CA SER A 10 10.29 -6.28 -3.09
C SER A 10 9.98 -7.51 -2.23
N LYS A 11 10.79 -8.57 -2.35
CA LYS A 11 10.60 -9.78 -1.55
C LYS A 11 10.85 -9.53 -0.06
N ALA A 12 11.96 -8.86 0.28
CA ALA A 12 12.30 -8.59 1.67
C ALA A 12 11.21 -7.76 2.39
N VAL A 13 10.65 -6.77 1.71
CA VAL A 13 9.53 -5.97 2.25
C VAL A 13 8.29 -6.84 2.43
N PHE A 14 7.97 -7.71 1.46
CA PHE A 14 6.82 -8.60 1.56
C PHE A 14 6.95 -9.56 2.77
N ASP A 15 8.07 -10.26 2.88
CA ASP A 15 8.33 -11.20 3.98
C ASP A 15 8.23 -10.51 5.36
N GLN A 16 8.70 -9.25 5.45
CA GLN A 16 8.64 -8.47 6.69
C GLN A 16 7.20 -8.06 7.04
N LEU A 17 6.39 -7.68 6.05
CA LEU A 17 4.99 -7.34 6.27
C LEU A 17 4.17 -8.57 6.67
N GLU A 18 4.45 -9.73 6.07
CA GLU A 18 3.83 -11.02 6.42
C GLU A 18 4.13 -11.38 7.88
N THR A 19 5.41 -11.31 8.29
CA THR A 19 5.82 -11.59 9.68
C THR A 19 5.09 -10.68 10.69
N LEU A 20 4.90 -9.40 10.36
CA LEU A 20 4.20 -8.46 11.23
C LEU A 20 2.70 -8.73 11.29
N LEU A 21 2.10 -9.16 10.18
CA LEU A 21 0.69 -9.55 10.12
C LEU A 21 0.44 -10.83 10.92
N ASP A 22 1.31 -11.82 10.83
CA ASP A 22 1.23 -13.06 11.61
C ASP A 22 1.27 -12.75 13.11
N ALA A 23 2.22 -11.92 13.55
CA ALA A 23 2.34 -11.50 14.95
C ALA A 23 1.10 -10.71 15.44
N ALA A 24 0.47 -9.92 14.58
CA ALA A 24 -0.78 -9.24 14.92
C ALA A 24 -1.97 -10.23 14.99
N THR A 25 -2.00 -11.22 14.09
CA THR A 25 -3.03 -12.27 14.05
C THR A 25 -3.00 -13.12 15.31
N GLU A 26 -1.81 -13.46 15.82
CA GLU A 26 -1.64 -14.16 17.10
C GLU A 26 -2.24 -13.40 18.31
N GLN A 27 -2.37 -12.08 18.22
CA GLN A 27 -2.90 -11.21 19.27
C GLN A 27 -4.41 -10.91 19.10
N GLY A 28 -5.03 -11.37 18.00
CA GLY A 28 -6.46 -11.26 17.73
C GLY A 28 -6.88 -10.04 16.88
N ASP A 29 -8.18 -9.97 16.60
CA ASP A 29 -8.75 -9.08 15.58
C ASP A 29 -8.48 -7.59 15.82
N GLU A 30 -8.45 -7.14 17.08
CA GLU A 30 -8.13 -5.75 17.42
C GLU A 30 -6.69 -5.37 17.06
N ALA A 31 -5.74 -6.28 17.30
CA ALA A 31 -4.34 -6.08 16.95
C ALA A 31 -4.13 -6.07 15.43
N VAL A 32 -4.86 -6.93 14.69
CA VAL A 32 -4.87 -6.92 13.22
C VAL A 32 -5.40 -5.58 12.69
N ALA A 33 -6.49 -5.08 13.26
CA ALA A 33 -7.06 -3.79 12.87
C ALA A 33 -6.07 -2.62 13.11
N GLU A 34 -5.43 -2.59 14.27
CA GLU A 34 -4.44 -1.55 14.58
C GLU A 34 -3.17 -1.70 13.72
N HIS A 35 -2.75 -2.92 13.39
CA HIS A 35 -1.65 -3.18 12.45
C HIS A 35 -1.93 -2.57 11.07
N PHE A 36 -3.11 -2.82 10.49
CA PHE A 36 -3.46 -2.25 9.18
C PHE A 36 -3.55 -0.73 9.21
N LYS A 37 -4.08 -0.15 10.30
CA LYS A 37 -4.12 1.30 10.49
C LYS A 37 -2.71 1.91 10.58
N ALA A 38 -1.82 1.28 11.33
CA ALA A 38 -0.43 1.70 11.44
C ALA A 38 0.30 1.64 10.08
N LEU A 39 0.11 0.56 9.31
CA LEU A 39 0.65 0.44 7.96
C LEU A 39 0.14 1.53 7.02
N ALA A 40 -1.17 1.78 7.01
CA ALA A 40 -1.77 2.82 6.18
C ALA A 40 -1.20 4.21 6.51
N TYR A 41 -1.07 4.53 7.80
CA TYR A 41 -0.48 5.79 8.25
C TYR A 41 0.98 5.92 7.83
N ALA A 42 1.80 4.88 8.06
CA ALA A 42 3.21 4.87 7.71
C ALA A 42 3.44 5.03 6.19
N LEU A 43 2.64 4.34 5.37
CA LEU A 43 2.66 4.49 3.92
C LEU A 43 2.35 5.94 3.50
N GLY A 44 1.27 6.52 4.04
CA GLY A 44 0.91 7.91 3.77
C GLY A 44 2.01 8.90 4.17
N ALA A 45 2.62 8.72 5.34
CA ALA A 45 3.73 9.55 5.80
C ALA A 45 4.95 9.45 4.87
N HIS A 46 5.34 8.24 4.44
CA HIS A 46 6.44 8.05 3.51
C HIS A 46 6.18 8.68 2.14
N VAL A 47 4.95 8.57 1.63
CA VAL A 47 4.53 9.23 0.38
C VAL A 47 4.66 10.74 0.52
N ALA A 48 4.17 11.33 1.60
CA ALA A 48 4.26 12.77 1.84
C ALA A 48 5.72 13.25 1.98
N VAL A 49 6.59 12.48 2.62
CA VAL A 49 8.01 12.82 2.81
C VAL A 49 8.82 12.72 1.51
N LYS A 50 8.49 11.77 0.62
CA LYS A 50 9.24 11.53 -0.63
C LYS A 50 8.67 12.26 -1.83
N GLY A 51 7.38 12.55 -1.84
CA GLY A 51 6.74 13.24 -2.96
C GLY A 51 7.20 14.69 -3.08
N LYS A 52 7.43 15.13 -4.32
CA LYS A 52 7.64 16.55 -4.63
C LYS A 52 6.28 17.23 -4.76
N PRO A 53 6.08 18.47 -4.24
CA PRO A 53 4.78 19.14 -4.31
C PRO A 53 4.16 19.15 -5.71
N ASP A 54 4.98 19.39 -6.74
CA ASP A 54 4.54 19.52 -8.14
C ASP A 54 4.10 18.19 -8.78
N HIS A 55 4.48 17.05 -8.19
CA HIS A 55 4.17 15.70 -8.69
C HIS A 55 3.45 14.83 -7.65
N MET A 56 3.06 15.42 -6.51
CA MET A 56 2.44 14.70 -5.41
C MET A 56 1.13 13.99 -5.84
N PRO A 57 0.24 14.60 -6.66
CA PRO A 57 -0.97 13.92 -7.12
C PRO A 57 -0.67 12.65 -7.92
N ASP A 58 0.25 12.72 -8.89
CA ASP A 58 0.62 11.57 -9.73
C ASP A 58 1.28 10.47 -8.90
N PHE A 59 2.13 10.86 -7.94
CA PHE A 59 2.81 9.91 -7.07
C PHE A 59 1.84 9.20 -6.12
N ILE A 60 0.88 9.92 -5.54
CA ILE A 60 -0.20 9.33 -4.73
C ILE A 60 -1.04 8.37 -5.57
N ASN A 61 -1.43 8.79 -6.78
CA ASN A 61 -2.23 7.94 -7.68
C ASN A 61 -1.51 6.64 -8.02
N ALA A 62 -0.21 6.69 -8.34
CA ALA A 62 0.58 5.50 -8.62
C ALA A 62 0.66 4.54 -7.42
N VAL A 63 0.80 5.05 -6.20
CA VAL A 63 0.82 4.22 -4.99
C VAL A 63 -0.54 3.56 -4.75
N LEU A 64 -1.63 4.31 -4.89
CA LEU A 64 -2.99 3.80 -4.70
C LEU A 64 -3.39 2.79 -5.77
N GLU A 65 -2.94 2.97 -7.01
CA GLU A 65 -3.17 2.02 -8.10
C GLU A 65 -2.48 0.68 -7.80
N ASN A 66 -1.20 0.71 -7.39
CA ASN A 66 -0.48 -0.51 -7.01
C ASN A 66 -1.09 -1.18 -5.78
N PHE A 67 -1.51 -0.40 -4.78
CA PHE A 67 -2.21 -0.93 -3.59
C PHE A 67 -3.52 -1.62 -3.98
N GLY A 68 -4.34 -0.97 -4.81
CA GLY A 68 -5.59 -1.55 -5.32
C GLY A 68 -5.36 -2.82 -6.14
N GLN A 69 -4.31 -2.86 -6.96
CA GLN A 69 -3.94 -4.05 -7.73
C GLN A 69 -3.51 -5.21 -6.81
N GLY A 70 -2.74 -4.92 -5.76
CA GLY A 70 -2.35 -5.90 -4.76
C GLY A 70 -3.56 -6.55 -4.07
N ILE A 71 -4.55 -5.74 -3.67
CA ILE A 71 -5.77 -6.29 -3.06
C ILE A 71 -6.57 -7.13 -4.08
N LYS A 72 -6.71 -6.69 -5.34
CA LYS A 72 -7.41 -7.48 -6.36
C LYS A 72 -6.78 -8.86 -6.52
N VAL A 73 -5.46 -8.91 -6.64
CA VAL A 73 -4.71 -10.17 -6.73
C VAL A 73 -4.90 -11.01 -5.46
N GLY A 74 -4.81 -10.41 -4.28
CA GLY A 74 -5.05 -11.09 -3.00
C GLY A 74 -6.45 -11.68 -2.89
N MET A 75 -7.49 -10.92 -3.25
CA MET A 75 -8.88 -11.39 -3.27
C MET A 75 -9.08 -12.55 -4.24
N GLN A 76 -8.46 -12.50 -5.41
CA GLN A 76 -8.52 -13.58 -6.38
C GLN A 76 -7.84 -14.85 -5.85
N ILE A 77 -6.68 -14.72 -5.23
CA ILE A 77 -5.91 -15.87 -4.69
C ILE A 77 -6.60 -16.46 -3.46
N ALA A 78 -6.99 -15.64 -2.48
CA ALA A 78 -7.51 -16.09 -1.20
C ALA A 78 -8.99 -16.51 -1.26
N HIS A 79 -9.78 -15.90 -2.16
CA HIS A 79 -11.23 -16.06 -2.17
C HIS A 79 -11.82 -16.38 -3.54
N GLY A 80 -11.03 -16.45 -4.61
CA GLY A 80 -11.53 -16.69 -5.97
C GLY A 80 -12.36 -15.54 -6.54
N LEU A 81 -12.29 -14.35 -5.93
CA LEU A 81 -13.12 -13.20 -6.29
C LEU A 81 -12.39 -12.27 -7.27
N ASN A 82 -13.03 -12.01 -8.41
CA ASN A 82 -12.60 -10.97 -9.35
C ASN A 82 -13.28 -9.64 -9.02
N GLY A 83 -12.65 -8.83 -8.18
CA GLY A 83 -13.14 -7.51 -7.80
C GLY A 83 -12.57 -6.38 -8.68
N HIS A 84 -13.40 -5.39 -9.01
CA HIS A 84 -12.94 -4.13 -9.60
C HIS A 84 -12.90 -3.03 -8.52
N MET A 85 -11.69 -2.70 -8.05
CA MET A 85 -11.43 -1.44 -7.35
C MET A 85 -10.98 -0.35 -8.31
N CYS A 86 -11.63 0.81 -8.19
CA CYS A 86 -11.24 2.05 -8.83
C CYS A 86 -11.07 3.10 -7.74
N VAL A 87 -9.85 3.58 -7.53
CA VAL A 87 -9.54 4.65 -6.56
C VAL A 87 -9.05 5.84 -7.38
N GLN A 88 -9.71 6.99 -7.24
CA GLN A 88 -9.31 8.24 -7.90
C GLN A 88 -9.06 9.31 -6.83
N VAL A 89 -7.84 9.86 -6.80
CA VAL A 89 -7.52 11.01 -5.96
C VAL A 89 -7.58 12.28 -6.79
N HIS A 90 -8.41 13.20 -6.33
CA HIS A 90 -8.53 14.53 -6.91
C HIS A 90 -7.59 15.47 -6.15
N SER A 91 -6.72 16.19 -6.85
CA SER A 91 -5.92 17.24 -6.25
C SER A 91 -6.81 18.45 -5.96
N VAL A 92 -6.76 18.94 -4.71
CA VAL A 92 -7.38 20.21 -4.33
C VAL A 92 -6.29 21.26 -4.23
N THR A 93 -6.11 22.05 -5.29
CA THR A 93 -5.26 23.23 -5.25
C THR A 93 -6.05 24.41 -4.71
N ARG A 94 -5.56 25.01 -3.62
CA ARG A 94 -6.12 26.26 -3.11
C ARG A 94 -5.76 27.38 -4.09
N SER A 95 -6.72 27.81 -4.90
CA SER A 95 -6.58 29.03 -5.70
C SER A 95 -6.31 30.21 -4.76
N LYS A 96 -5.21 30.93 -4.96
CA LYS A 96 -4.99 32.22 -4.26
C LYS A 96 -5.94 33.23 -4.91
N ALA A 97 -6.88 33.73 -4.12
CA ALA A 97 -7.67 34.92 -4.44
C ALA A 97 -6.79 36.17 -4.48
#